data_AF-A0AAE3R0M0-F1
#
_entry.id   AF-A0AAE3R0M0-F1
#
_cell.length_a   1.000
_cell.length_b   1.000
_cell.length_c   1.000
_cell.angle_alpha   90.00
_cell.angle_beta   90.00
_cell.angle_gamma   90.00
#
_symmetry.space_group_name_H-M   'P 1'
#
loop_
_entity.id
_entity.type
_entity.pdbx_description
1 polymer ?
#
loop_
_entity_poly.entity_id
_entity_poly.type
_entity_poly.pdbx_seq_one_letter_code
_entity_poly.pdbx_strand_id
1 'polypeptide(L)'
;MQFTFLLRKCVSVLLLFCPFLSVYAQCTYTSVAGGGNWSDPATWTITGSGCSTTPSSTSTVIIDSHVILDQNFAVLSAGSRHGSITINTGASLQESSTAQTLNFGDGTGSQQQRLIANGLLNVSNVFFDKSDALFTVHSTIKCNLTVNNQSTITISGTQLTVEGNYNFINGNIASGGNGKLLIVGCVTGSNGFLNSSIIAPLIVCVLNQPTTCGTGTCNGDVPLNNDQNCMLMMPVDWLSFTTTYNEEKKYVVLQWETASEENNAYFVIEYSEDGINFTSIGQVMGAGTSTEKHTYSYMDSKPSYGTHYYRIRQVDDTNISSYSKVNTIRIFADNASLHMVSNGNGSYTLQIYGAGNIKQVQVFDLLGRIIYSDQSQASAEASYVEKSIPLAFSSAVYTVRVVTDKGAFFRKVALQNE
;
A
#
# COMPACT_ATOMS: atom_id res chain seq x y z
N MET A 1 9.97 -81.96 -50.26
CA MET A 1 9.12 -81.83 -49.06
C MET A 1 8.65 -80.39 -49.01
N GLN A 2 7.53 -80.06 -49.69
CA GLN A 2 6.15 -79.96 -49.13
C GLN A 2 6.03 -78.92 -47.99
N PHE A 3 5.48 -77.72 -48.28
CA PHE A 3 4.06 -77.27 -48.17
C PHE A 3 3.86 -76.46 -46.86
N THR A 4 3.72 -75.13 -46.90
CA THR A 4 2.48 -74.31 -46.99
C THR A 4 1.68 -74.18 -45.68
N PHE A 5 1.49 -72.92 -45.25
CA PHE A 5 0.46 -72.31 -44.40
C PHE A 5 -0.53 -73.18 -43.61
N LEU A 6 -0.76 -72.82 -42.33
CA LEU A 6 -2.11 -72.83 -41.76
C LEU A 6 -2.27 -71.83 -40.60
N LEU A 7 -2.95 -70.71 -40.91
CA LEU A 7 -3.80 -69.97 -39.99
C LEU A 7 -5.03 -70.83 -39.67
N ARG A 8 -5.41 -70.99 -38.40
CA ARG A 8 -6.81 -71.24 -38.02
C ARG A 8 -7.14 -70.71 -36.60
N LYS A 9 -8.23 -69.95 -36.57
CA LYS A 9 -8.90 -69.24 -35.48
C LYS A 9 -9.43 -70.16 -34.35
N CYS A 10 -9.45 -69.66 -33.10
CA CYS A 10 -10.63 -69.58 -32.21
C CYS A 10 -10.18 -69.07 -30.81
N VAL A 11 -10.42 -67.79 -30.47
CA VAL A 11 -11.45 -67.32 -29.52
C VAL A 11 -11.31 -67.90 -28.11
N SER A 12 -10.75 -67.12 -27.20
CA SER A 12 -11.28 -66.97 -25.84
C SER A 12 -11.02 -65.56 -25.34
N VAL A 13 -12.13 -64.90 -25.01
CA VAL A 13 -12.25 -63.57 -24.45
C VAL A 13 -11.47 -63.53 -23.13
N LEU A 14 -10.44 -62.70 -23.03
CA LEU A 14 -9.96 -62.20 -21.76
C LEU A 14 -10.05 -60.67 -21.80
N LEU A 15 -11.16 -60.17 -21.24
CA LEU A 15 -11.33 -58.78 -20.83
C LEU A 15 -10.24 -58.43 -19.82
N LEU A 16 -9.08 -58.00 -20.32
CA LEU A 16 -8.10 -57.30 -19.50
C LEU A 16 -8.59 -55.85 -19.35
N PHE A 17 -9.40 -55.65 -18.31
CA PHE A 17 -9.52 -54.37 -17.62
C PHE A 17 -8.11 -53.98 -17.15
N CYS A 18 -7.36 -53.30 -18.01
CA CYS A 18 -6.27 -52.46 -17.55
C CYS A 18 -6.94 -51.17 -17.07
N PRO A 19 -6.94 -50.86 -15.75
CA PRO A 19 -7.54 -49.64 -15.27
C PRO A 19 -6.79 -48.50 -15.96
N PHE A 20 -7.53 -47.58 -16.58
CA PHE A 20 -7.00 -46.29 -16.93
C PHE A 20 -6.29 -45.76 -15.68
N LEU A 21 -4.96 -45.77 -15.68
CA LEU A 21 -4.19 -44.86 -14.84
C LEU A 21 -4.59 -43.49 -15.35
N SER A 22 -5.63 -42.94 -14.74
CA SER A 22 -5.95 -41.53 -14.84
C SER A 22 -4.74 -40.81 -14.29
N VAL A 23 -3.84 -40.43 -15.19
CA VAL A 23 -2.90 -39.34 -14.96
C VAL A 23 -3.78 -38.12 -14.80
N TYR A 24 -4.31 -37.93 -13.59
CA TYR A 24 -5.06 -36.75 -13.25
C TYR A 24 -4.08 -35.59 -13.34
N ALA A 25 -4.20 -34.81 -14.41
CA ALA A 25 -3.42 -33.61 -14.63
C ALA A 25 -3.55 -32.67 -13.42
N GLN A 26 -2.43 -32.05 -13.02
CA GLN A 26 -2.43 -31.05 -11.96
C GLN A 26 -3.29 -29.85 -12.38
N CYS A 27 -4.25 -29.47 -11.54
CA CYS A 27 -5.12 -28.32 -11.80
C CYS A 27 -4.30 -27.04 -11.71
N THR A 28 -4.45 -26.19 -12.72
CA THR A 28 -3.83 -24.86 -12.76
C THR A 28 -4.91 -23.80 -12.70
N TYR A 29 -4.78 -22.88 -11.75
CA TYR A 29 -5.69 -21.77 -11.51
C TYR A 29 -4.98 -20.47 -11.85
N THR A 30 -5.52 -19.68 -12.76
CA THR A 30 -4.96 -18.37 -13.14
C THR A 30 -5.97 -17.27 -12.81
N SER A 31 -5.55 -16.23 -12.09
CA SER A 31 -6.47 -15.17 -11.70
C SER A 31 -6.97 -14.35 -12.90
N VAL A 32 -8.25 -13.98 -12.90
CA VAL A 32 -8.85 -13.14 -13.96
C VAL A 32 -8.35 -11.69 -13.88
N ALA A 33 -8.43 -10.91 -14.96
CA ALA A 33 -7.90 -9.54 -15.02
C ALA A 33 -8.44 -8.57 -13.95
N GLY A 34 -9.66 -8.80 -13.45
CA GLY A 34 -10.26 -8.01 -12.37
C GLY A 34 -9.83 -8.43 -10.96
N GLY A 35 -9.14 -9.56 -10.82
CA GLY A 35 -8.81 -10.13 -9.52
C GLY A 35 -10.05 -10.60 -8.75
N GLY A 36 -9.93 -10.64 -7.43
CA GLY A 36 -11.03 -11.03 -6.55
C GLY A 36 -10.58 -11.76 -5.29
N ASN A 37 -11.55 -12.26 -4.53
CA ASN A 37 -11.29 -13.03 -3.32
C ASN A 37 -10.82 -14.44 -3.67
N TRP A 38 -9.86 -14.98 -2.92
CA TRP A 38 -9.32 -16.32 -3.12
C TRP A 38 -10.41 -17.39 -3.07
N SER A 39 -11.35 -17.25 -2.14
CA SER A 39 -12.47 -18.18 -1.98
C SER A 39 -13.56 -18.06 -3.05
N ASP A 40 -13.55 -17.03 -3.90
CA ASP A 40 -14.54 -16.82 -4.95
C ASP A 40 -14.15 -17.58 -6.24
N PRO A 41 -14.97 -18.54 -6.72
CA PRO A 41 -14.74 -19.21 -7.99
C PRO A 41 -14.57 -18.25 -9.19
N ALA A 42 -15.22 -17.08 -9.17
CA ALA A 42 -15.14 -16.11 -10.26
C ALA A 42 -13.74 -15.48 -10.42
N THR A 43 -12.90 -15.57 -9.37
CA THR A 43 -11.51 -15.10 -9.39
C THR A 43 -10.64 -15.94 -10.32
N TRP A 44 -11.03 -17.18 -10.63
CA TRP A 44 -10.13 -18.18 -11.21
C TRP A 44 -10.57 -18.67 -12.59
N THR A 45 -9.64 -18.64 -13.54
CA THR A 45 -9.69 -19.47 -14.75
C THR A 45 -8.99 -20.79 -14.46
N ILE A 46 -9.63 -21.90 -14.79
CA ILE A 46 -9.21 -23.24 -14.37
C ILE A 46 -8.84 -24.05 -15.62
N THR A 47 -7.65 -24.65 -15.59
CA THR A 47 -7.22 -25.62 -16.59
C THR A 47 -6.86 -26.94 -15.92
N GLY A 48 -7.26 -28.06 -16.54
CA GLY A 48 -7.14 -29.40 -15.97
C GLY A 48 -8.49 -30.13 -15.93
N SER A 49 -8.48 -31.36 -15.44
CA SER A 49 -9.66 -32.23 -15.35
C SER A 49 -9.94 -32.63 -13.91
N GLY A 50 -11.20 -32.56 -13.47
CA GLY A 50 -11.60 -32.93 -12.11
C GLY A 50 -11.17 -31.91 -11.05
N CYS A 51 -11.06 -30.64 -11.45
CA CYS A 51 -10.65 -29.55 -10.58
C CYS A 51 -11.81 -29.03 -9.72
N SER A 52 -11.51 -28.60 -8.51
CA SER A 52 -12.43 -27.81 -7.68
C SER A 52 -12.66 -26.43 -8.30
N THR A 53 -13.68 -25.73 -7.83
CA THR A 53 -14.00 -24.38 -8.30
C THR A 53 -13.04 -23.30 -7.79
N THR A 54 -12.26 -23.61 -6.77
CA THR A 54 -11.19 -22.77 -6.20
C THR A 54 -9.92 -23.58 -6.02
N PRO A 55 -8.74 -22.93 -5.88
CA PRO A 55 -7.47 -23.62 -5.70
C PRO A 55 -7.52 -24.63 -4.55
N SER A 56 -7.01 -25.84 -4.79
CA SER A 56 -6.79 -26.85 -3.77
C SER A 56 -5.30 -27.00 -3.45
N SER A 57 -4.96 -27.68 -2.36
CA SER A 57 -3.60 -27.69 -1.81
C SER A 57 -2.49 -28.19 -2.75
N THR A 58 -2.82 -29.03 -3.73
CA THR A 58 -1.84 -29.58 -4.69
C THR A 58 -1.84 -28.87 -6.05
N SER A 59 -2.54 -27.74 -6.13
CA SER A 59 -2.75 -27.02 -7.38
C SER A 59 -1.57 -26.11 -7.73
N THR A 60 -1.40 -25.83 -9.02
CA THR A 60 -0.60 -24.70 -9.47
C THR A 60 -1.48 -23.45 -9.49
N VAL A 61 -1.06 -22.40 -8.80
CA VAL A 61 -1.77 -21.12 -8.76
C VAL A 61 -0.89 -20.06 -9.40
N ILE A 62 -1.44 -19.35 -10.37
CA ILE A 62 -0.82 -18.24 -11.10
C ILE A 62 -1.67 -17.00 -10.82
N ILE A 63 -1.04 -15.95 -10.30
CA ILE A 63 -1.71 -14.70 -9.94
C ILE A 63 -1.20 -13.63 -10.89
N ASP A 64 -2.08 -13.21 -11.80
CA ASP A 64 -1.86 -12.20 -12.85
C ASP A 64 -2.55 -10.86 -12.53
N SER A 65 -3.26 -10.79 -11.41
CA SER A 65 -4.06 -9.64 -10.99
C SER A 65 -4.07 -9.48 -9.47
N HIS A 66 -4.85 -8.53 -8.94
CA HIS A 66 -4.97 -8.31 -7.50
C HIS A 66 -5.88 -9.36 -6.85
N VAL A 67 -5.31 -10.30 -6.11
CA VAL A 67 -6.05 -11.34 -5.37
C VAL A 67 -6.04 -11.06 -3.88
N ILE A 68 -7.22 -11.16 -3.28
CA ILE A 68 -7.43 -11.02 -1.84
C ILE A 68 -7.45 -12.41 -1.19
N LEU A 69 -6.45 -12.71 -0.36
CA LEU A 69 -6.42 -13.88 0.50
C LEU A 69 -7.40 -13.67 1.67
N ASP A 70 -8.56 -14.28 1.57
CA ASP A 70 -9.67 -14.19 2.52
C ASP A 70 -9.83 -15.46 3.39
N GLN A 71 -8.93 -16.43 3.22
CA GLN A 71 -8.89 -17.67 3.99
C GLN A 71 -7.46 -18.19 4.14
N ASN A 72 -7.23 -19.03 5.16
CA ASN A 72 -5.99 -19.79 5.27
C ASN A 72 -5.83 -20.73 4.07
N PHE A 73 -4.59 -20.89 3.60
CA PHE A 73 -4.30 -21.79 2.49
C PHE A 73 -3.00 -22.55 2.70
N ALA A 74 -2.98 -23.82 2.30
CA ALA A 74 -1.82 -24.68 2.39
C ALA A 74 -1.46 -25.24 1.01
N VAL A 75 -0.22 -25.06 0.61
CA VAL A 75 0.38 -25.57 -0.61
C VAL A 75 1.15 -26.84 -0.26
N LEU A 76 0.64 -27.99 -0.70
CA LEU A 76 1.08 -29.33 -0.30
C LEU A 76 1.48 -30.16 -1.53
N SER A 77 2.03 -31.35 -1.29
CA SER A 77 2.24 -32.35 -2.34
C SER A 77 1.32 -33.56 -2.12
N ALA A 78 1.02 -34.28 -3.20
CA ALA A 78 0.39 -35.59 -3.13
C ALA A 78 0.88 -36.45 -4.30
N GLY A 79 1.68 -37.48 -4.00
CA GLY A 79 2.33 -38.29 -5.02
C GLY A 79 3.27 -37.45 -5.89
N SER A 80 3.02 -37.41 -7.20
CA SER A 80 3.78 -36.61 -8.16
C SER A 80 3.27 -35.18 -8.36
N ARG A 81 2.23 -34.75 -7.64
CA ARG A 81 1.72 -33.38 -7.71
C ARG A 81 2.36 -32.53 -6.63
N HIS A 82 2.81 -31.34 -7.01
CA HIS A 82 3.47 -30.41 -6.12
C HIS A 82 2.79 -29.06 -6.27
N GLY A 83 2.08 -28.63 -5.23
CA GLY A 83 1.43 -27.32 -5.23
C GLY A 83 2.46 -26.20 -5.37
N SER A 84 2.07 -25.12 -6.03
CA SER A 84 2.92 -23.94 -6.17
C SER A 84 2.09 -22.68 -6.32
N ILE A 85 2.59 -21.55 -5.82
CA ILE A 85 2.01 -20.23 -6.06
C ILE A 85 3.05 -19.38 -6.80
N THR A 86 2.64 -18.79 -7.93
CA THR A 86 3.41 -17.79 -8.66
C THR A 86 2.60 -16.50 -8.73
N ILE A 87 3.17 -15.41 -8.22
CA ILE A 87 2.63 -14.06 -8.36
C ILE A 87 3.44 -13.38 -9.45
N ASN A 88 2.81 -13.05 -10.57
CA ASN A 88 3.49 -12.44 -11.71
C ASN A 88 3.69 -10.92 -11.51
N THR A 89 4.59 -10.34 -12.31
CA THR A 89 4.90 -8.91 -12.24
C THR A 89 3.67 -8.05 -12.42
N GLY A 90 3.48 -7.05 -11.56
CA GLY A 90 2.31 -6.18 -11.54
C GLY A 90 1.06 -6.76 -10.86
N ALA A 91 1.09 -8.05 -10.50
CA ALA A 91 0.03 -8.69 -9.72
C ALA A 91 0.31 -8.60 -8.21
N SER A 92 -0.67 -8.97 -7.39
CA SER A 92 -0.46 -9.01 -5.94
C SER A 92 -1.35 -10.02 -5.23
N LEU A 93 -0.83 -10.62 -4.17
CA LEU A 93 -1.60 -11.41 -3.21
C LEU A 93 -1.59 -10.68 -1.87
N GLN A 94 -2.76 -10.19 -1.44
CA GLN A 94 -2.91 -9.39 -0.23
C GLN A 94 -4.04 -9.94 0.65
N GLU A 95 -3.98 -9.78 1.96
CA GLU A 95 -5.06 -10.23 2.84
C GLU A 95 -6.24 -9.25 2.97
N SER A 96 -7.45 -9.74 3.29
CA SER A 96 -8.67 -8.93 3.31
C SER A 96 -8.83 -8.04 4.55
N SER A 97 -8.43 -8.50 5.75
CA SER A 97 -8.42 -7.75 7.02
C SER A 97 -8.09 -8.64 8.23
N THR A 98 -8.52 -9.90 8.21
CA THR A 98 -8.16 -10.89 9.23
C THR A 98 -6.83 -11.53 8.89
N ALA A 99 -5.98 -11.72 9.90
CA ALA A 99 -4.70 -12.37 9.71
C ALA A 99 -4.86 -13.78 9.14
N GLN A 100 -4.43 -13.99 7.90
CA GLN A 100 -4.43 -15.30 7.25
C GLN A 100 -3.06 -15.96 7.33
N THR A 101 -3.04 -17.26 7.12
CA THR A 101 -1.85 -18.10 7.08
C THR A 101 -1.69 -18.75 5.72
N LEU A 102 -0.54 -18.54 5.10
CA LEU A 102 -0.06 -19.30 3.94
C LEU A 102 0.97 -20.31 4.41
N ASN A 103 0.65 -21.59 4.22
CA ASN A 103 1.55 -22.68 4.53
C ASN A 103 2.10 -23.31 3.24
N PHE A 104 3.39 -23.57 3.17
CA PHE A 104 4.06 -24.30 2.10
C PHE A 104 4.75 -25.54 2.66
N GLY A 105 4.31 -26.70 2.18
CA GLY A 105 4.79 -28.01 2.59
C GLY A 105 4.15 -28.54 3.88
N ASP A 106 4.47 -29.79 4.19
CA ASP A 106 4.00 -30.54 5.36
C ASP A 106 5.14 -31.29 6.08
N GLY A 107 6.39 -30.94 5.76
CA GLY A 107 7.60 -31.59 6.28
C GLY A 107 7.89 -32.97 5.68
N THR A 108 7.08 -33.46 4.73
CA THR A 108 7.28 -34.74 4.06
C THR A 108 7.68 -34.55 2.57
N GLY A 109 8.29 -35.57 1.95
CA GLY A 109 8.67 -35.52 0.52
C GLY A 109 9.99 -34.79 0.21
N SER A 110 10.23 -34.40 -1.05
CA SER A 110 11.34 -33.52 -1.49
C SER A 110 10.91 -32.05 -1.49
N GLN A 111 11.87 -31.11 -1.42
CA GLN A 111 11.63 -29.66 -1.54
C GLN A 111 11.05 -29.33 -2.91
N GLN A 112 9.72 -29.30 -3.01
CA GLN A 112 9.03 -29.16 -4.30
C GLN A 112 7.83 -28.21 -4.27
N GLN A 113 7.29 -27.90 -3.08
CA GLN A 113 6.31 -26.83 -2.94
C GLN A 113 7.04 -25.49 -2.99
N ARG A 114 6.49 -24.56 -3.78
CA ARG A 114 7.20 -23.33 -4.12
C ARG A 114 6.32 -22.10 -4.11
N LEU A 115 6.87 -21.01 -3.60
CA LEU A 115 6.41 -19.65 -3.82
C LEU A 115 7.36 -18.92 -4.78
N ILE A 116 6.82 -18.29 -5.82
CA ILE A 116 7.55 -17.32 -6.65
C ILE A 116 6.80 -16.00 -6.59
N ALA A 117 7.36 -15.00 -5.91
CA ALA A 117 6.79 -13.67 -5.77
C ALA A 117 7.53 -12.68 -6.68
N ASN A 118 7.12 -12.64 -7.97
CA ASN A 118 7.48 -11.58 -8.92
C ASN A 118 6.53 -10.38 -8.87
N GLY A 119 5.39 -10.54 -8.21
CA GLY A 119 4.49 -9.47 -7.81
C GLY A 119 4.36 -9.41 -6.29
N LEU A 120 3.67 -8.39 -5.80
CA LEU A 120 3.62 -8.04 -4.38
C LEU A 120 2.95 -9.15 -3.55
N LEU A 121 3.64 -9.63 -2.51
CA LEU A 121 3.03 -10.43 -1.44
C LEU A 121 2.89 -9.57 -0.18
N ASN A 122 1.67 -9.45 0.34
CA ASN A 122 1.38 -8.75 1.59
C ASN A 122 0.39 -9.53 2.47
N VAL A 123 0.92 -10.40 3.33
CA VAL A 123 0.11 -11.33 4.16
C VAL A 123 0.62 -11.37 5.59
N SER A 124 -0.25 -11.76 6.53
CA SER A 124 0.13 -11.83 7.95
C SER A 124 1.11 -12.95 8.27
N ASN A 125 0.76 -14.21 8.00
CA ASN A 125 1.58 -15.35 8.43
C ASN A 125 1.99 -16.22 7.25
N VAL A 126 3.28 -16.55 7.18
CA VAL A 126 3.82 -17.46 6.16
C VAL A 126 4.67 -18.54 6.83
N PHE A 127 4.42 -19.78 6.47
CA PHE A 127 5.13 -20.95 6.98
C PHE A 127 5.72 -21.73 5.82
N PHE A 128 7.01 -22.04 5.88
CA PHE A 128 7.71 -22.89 4.92
C PHE A 128 8.25 -24.11 5.66
N ASP A 129 7.88 -25.30 5.21
CA ASP A 129 8.36 -26.57 5.76
C ASP A 129 8.74 -27.53 4.64
N LYS A 130 10.05 -27.77 4.51
CA LYS A 130 10.65 -28.46 3.37
C LYS A 130 10.18 -27.90 2.02
N SER A 131 10.18 -26.59 1.89
CA SER A 131 9.72 -25.87 0.69
C SER A 131 10.63 -24.69 0.34
N ASP A 132 10.47 -24.14 -0.87
CA ASP A 132 11.33 -23.07 -1.38
C ASP A 132 10.54 -21.81 -1.74
N ALA A 133 11.16 -20.65 -1.56
CA ALA A 133 10.58 -19.37 -1.95
C ALA A 133 11.58 -18.48 -2.69
N LEU A 134 11.10 -17.79 -3.71
CA LEU A 134 11.83 -16.74 -4.43
C LEU A 134 11.05 -15.42 -4.38
N PHE A 135 11.69 -14.37 -3.89
CA PHE A 135 11.18 -13.00 -3.89
C PHE A 135 12.03 -12.15 -4.83
N THR A 136 11.39 -11.50 -5.81
CA THR A 136 12.06 -10.59 -6.78
C THR A 136 11.50 -9.17 -6.75
N VAL A 137 10.46 -8.93 -5.94
CA VAL A 137 9.92 -7.59 -5.62
C VAL A 137 9.74 -7.40 -4.12
N HIS A 138 9.61 -6.15 -3.69
CA HIS A 138 9.43 -5.85 -2.26
C HIS A 138 8.16 -6.54 -1.77
N SER A 139 8.31 -7.39 -0.76
CA SER A 139 7.19 -8.10 -0.14
C SER A 139 7.19 -7.92 1.36
N THR A 140 6.00 -7.95 1.95
CA THR A 140 5.80 -7.72 3.39
C THR A 140 5.08 -8.90 4.01
N ILE A 141 5.65 -9.42 5.09
CA ILE A 141 5.02 -10.38 5.98
C ILE A 141 4.72 -9.62 7.27
N LYS A 142 3.44 -9.31 7.50
CA LYS A 142 3.04 -8.39 8.59
C LYS A 142 3.21 -8.99 9.98
N CYS A 143 3.02 -10.31 10.08
CA CYS A 143 3.19 -11.05 11.32
C CYS A 143 4.33 -12.06 11.19
N ASN A 144 4.04 -13.36 11.27
CA ASN A 144 5.08 -14.33 11.53
C ASN A 144 5.56 -14.98 10.22
N LEU A 145 6.86 -14.93 9.97
CA LEU A 145 7.53 -15.78 8.99
C LEU A 145 8.16 -16.96 9.74
N THR A 146 7.80 -18.18 9.36
CA THR A 146 8.41 -19.39 9.92
C THR A 146 9.07 -20.23 8.83
N VAL A 147 10.33 -20.63 9.05
CA VAL A 147 11.14 -21.42 8.11
C VAL A 147 11.63 -22.68 8.81
N ASN A 148 11.12 -23.82 8.38
CA ASN A 148 11.29 -25.13 9.00
C ASN A 148 11.93 -26.15 8.05
N ASN A 149 12.59 -27.18 8.60
CA ASN A 149 13.04 -28.40 7.91
C ASN A 149 13.71 -28.15 6.54
N GLN A 150 14.87 -27.49 6.56
CA GLN A 150 15.73 -27.18 5.42
C GLN A 150 15.11 -26.26 4.35
N SER A 151 13.89 -25.75 4.55
CA SER A 151 13.28 -24.79 3.62
C SER A 151 14.22 -23.66 3.25
N THR A 152 14.19 -23.24 1.99
CA THR A 152 15.06 -22.19 1.47
C THR A 152 14.28 -20.96 1.04
N ILE A 153 14.80 -19.79 1.38
CA ILE A 153 14.28 -18.50 0.91
C ILE A 153 15.38 -17.76 0.18
N THR A 154 15.09 -17.36 -1.05
CA THR A 154 15.96 -16.54 -1.91
C THR A 154 15.31 -15.17 -2.14
N ILE A 155 16.06 -14.11 -1.87
CA ILE A 155 15.66 -12.72 -2.12
C ILE A 155 16.61 -12.13 -3.17
N SER A 156 16.08 -11.75 -4.32
CA SER A 156 16.88 -11.34 -5.48
C SER A 156 16.66 -9.86 -5.80
N GLY A 157 17.66 -9.03 -5.51
CA GLY A 157 17.71 -7.60 -5.89
C GLY A 157 16.62 -6.72 -5.26
N THR A 158 16.00 -7.19 -4.19
CA THR A 158 14.82 -6.56 -3.57
C THR A 158 14.82 -6.71 -2.05
N GLN A 159 13.80 -6.21 -1.35
CA GLN A 159 13.64 -6.35 0.09
C GLN A 159 12.48 -7.30 0.47
N LEU A 160 12.71 -8.23 1.39
CA LEU A 160 11.65 -8.90 2.15
C LEU A 160 11.59 -8.27 3.54
N THR A 161 10.43 -7.72 3.90
CA THR A 161 10.19 -7.16 5.24
C THR A 161 9.31 -8.11 6.05
N VAL A 162 9.78 -8.49 7.23
CA VAL A 162 9.01 -9.22 8.25
C VAL A 162 8.74 -8.24 9.38
N GLU A 163 7.52 -7.69 9.43
CA GLU A 163 7.13 -6.72 10.46
C GLU A 163 6.91 -7.40 11.83
N GLY A 164 6.51 -8.67 11.83
CA GLY A 164 6.40 -9.48 13.04
C GLY A 164 7.60 -10.38 13.27
N ASN A 165 7.38 -11.56 13.86
CA ASN A 165 8.49 -12.42 14.28
C ASN A 165 9.00 -13.29 13.15
N TYR A 166 10.30 -13.55 13.17
CA TYR A 166 10.93 -14.55 12.32
C TYR A 166 11.32 -15.77 13.16
N ASN A 167 10.75 -16.93 12.83
CA ASN A 167 10.95 -18.19 13.53
C ASN A 167 11.66 -19.21 12.64
N PHE A 168 12.71 -19.87 13.13
CA PHE A 168 13.42 -20.90 12.37
C PHE A 168 13.64 -22.19 13.17
N ILE A 169 13.40 -23.34 12.55
CA ILE A 169 13.58 -24.66 13.18
C ILE A 169 14.23 -25.58 12.14
N ASN A 170 15.52 -25.90 12.25
CA ASN A 170 16.24 -26.69 11.22
C ASN A 170 16.11 -26.15 9.78
N GLY A 171 15.70 -24.89 9.60
CA GLY A 171 15.55 -24.20 8.32
C GLY A 171 16.62 -23.13 8.18
N ASN A 172 17.03 -22.84 6.94
CA ASN A 172 18.04 -21.82 6.66
C ASN A 172 17.43 -20.73 5.77
N ILE A 173 17.53 -19.48 6.23
CA ILE A 173 17.45 -18.33 5.32
C ILE A 173 18.83 -18.15 4.70
N ALA A 174 18.87 -17.77 3.43
CA ALA A 174 20.07 -17.48 2.62
C ALA A 174 20.69 -18.69 1.88
N SER A 175 20.01 -19.12 0.82
CA SER A 175 20.68 -19.78 -0.32
C SER A 175 20.62 -18.85 -1.56
N GLY A 176 21.64 -18.03 -1.74
CA GLY A 176 21.95 -17.41 -3.05
C GLY A 176 21.29 -16.07 -3.42
N GLY A 177 20.64 -15.36 -2.49
CA GLY A 177 20.04 -14.04 -2.77
C GLY A 177 21.02 -12.87 -2.70
N ASN A 178 20.75 -11.77 -3.42
CA ASN A 178 21.49 -10.50 -3.40
C ASN A 178 20.65 -9.30 -2.93
N GLY A 179 19.48 -9.55 -2.34
CA GLY A 179 18.59 -8.51 -1.82
C GLY A 179 18.84 -8.17 -0.34
N LYS A 180 17.78 -7.70 0.33
CA LYS A 180 17.74 -7.37 1.75
C LYS A 180 16.63 -8.12 2.48
N LEU A 181 16.93 -8.65 3.65
CA LEU A 181 15.94 -9.17 4.59
C LEU A 181 15.88 -8.23 5.79
N LEU A 182 14.75 -7.59 6.01
CA LEU A 182 14.50 -6.75 7.18
C LEU A 182 13.55 -7.49 8.12
N ILE A 183 13.97 -7.71 9.37
CA ILE A 183 13.15 -8.31 10.42
C ILE A 183 12.97 -7.28 11.53
N VAL A 184 11.72 -6.86 11.75
CA VAL A 184 11.35 -5.91 12.80
C VAL A 184 11.14 -6.65 14.12
N GLY A 185 10.40 -7.76 14.10
CA GLY A 185 10.02 -8.50 15.29
C GLY A 185 11.12 -9.36 15.89
N CYS A 186 10.73 -10.20 16.86
CA CYS A 186 11.67 -11.10 17.50
C CYS A 186 12.16 -12.17 16.53
N VAL A 187 13.45 -12.49 16.62
CA VAL A 187 14.04 -13.66 15.96
C VAL A 187 14.14 -14.80 16.96
N THR A 188 13.49 -15.93 16.68
CA THR A 188 13.56 -17.12 17.53
C THR A 188 13.84 -18.38 16.73
N GLY A 189 14.52 -19.36 17.31
CA GLY A 189 14.73 -20.61 16.61
C GLY A 189 15.64 -21.61 17.32
N SER A 190 15.74 -22.80 16.74
CA SER A 190 16.67 -23.86 17.17
C SER A 190 17.28 -24.56 15.95
N ASN A 191 18.57 -24.93 16.05
CA ASN A 191 19.29 -25.73 15.04
C ASN A 191 19.21 -25.20 13.60
N GLY A 192 19.21 -23.88 13.42
CA GLY A 192 19.35 -23.21 12.12
C GLY A 192 20.31 -22.03 12.24
N PHE A 193 20.84 -21.56 11.10
CA PHE A 193 21.72 -20.40 11.07
C PHE A 193 21.14 -19.35 10.12
N LEU A 194 21.08 -18.10 10.57
CA LEU A 194 20.82 -16.96 9.69
C LEU A 194 22.02 -16.64 8.78
N ASN A 195 23.22 -17.20 9.05
CA ASN A 195 24.48 -16.67 8.51
C ASN A 195 25.57 -17.72 8.12
N SER A 196 25.35 -19.04 8.21
CA SER A 196 26.46 -19.98 7.91
C SER A 196 26.69 -20.27 6.41
N SER A 197 26.02 -19.55 5.50
CA SER A 197 26.21 -19.72 4.05
C SER A 197 26.02 -18.44 3.23
N ILE A 198 26.22 -17.24 3.82
CA ILE A 198 26.20 -15.99 3.05
C ILE A 198 27.49 -15.89 2.22
N ILE A 199 27.49 -16.57 1.08
CA ILE A 199 28.32 -16.19 -0.05
C ILE A 199 27.66 -14.90 -0.54
N ALA A 200 28.25 -13.74 -0.23
CA ALA A 200 27.79 -12.39 -0.57
C ALA A 200 26.97 -12.36 -1.87
N PRO A 201 25.73 -11.78 -1.91
CA PRO A 201 25.46 -10.39 -1.50
C PRO A 201 24.21 -10.08 -0.62
N LEU A 202 23.53 -11.05 0.02
CA LEU A 202 22.32 -10.77 0.84
C LEU A 202 22.62 -9.90 2.09
N ILE A 203 21.90 -8.80 2.27
CA ILE A 203 21.92 -7.96 3.48
C ILE A 203 20.84 -8.46 4.46
N VAL A 204 21.18 -8.70 5.72
CA VAL A 204 20.21 -9.10 6.76
C VAL A 204 20.21 -8.06 7.87
N CYS A 205 19.06 -7.42 8.07
CA CYS A 205 18.80 -6.39 9.07
C CYS A 205 17.81 -6.92 10.11
N VAL A 206 18.18 -6.88 11.39
CA VAL A 206 17.33 -7.40 12.48
C VAL A 206 17.21 -6.34 13.57
N LEU A 207 16.01 -5.79 13.75
CA LEU A 207 15.71 -4.84 14.82
C LEU A 207 15.42 -5.54 16.16
N ASN A 208 14.95 -6.79 16.11
CA ASN A 208 14.67 -7.64 17.27
C ASN A 208 13.79 -6.97 18.34
N GLN A 209 12.69 -6.34 17.92
CA GLN A 209 11.76 -5.64 18.81
C GLN A 209 10.48 -6.45 19.05
N PRO A 210 9.84 -6.35 20.23
CA PRO A 210 8.51 -6.93 20.42
C PRO A 210 7.49 -6.30 19.47
N THR A 211 6.61 -7.12 18.89
CA THR A 211 5.57 -6.69 17.95
C THR A 211 4.20 -7.17 18.41
N THR A 212 3.14 -6.62 17.82
CA THR A 212 1.74 -7.04 18.08
C THR A 212 1.44 -8.46 17.57
N CYS A 213 2.33 -9.05 16.78
CA CYS A 213 2.16 -10.36 16.15
C CYS A 213 2.62 -11.55 17.00
N GLY A 214 3.06 -11.31 18.25
CA GLY A 214 3.38 -12.37 19.20
C GLY A 214 3.33 -11.92 20.67
N THR A 215 3.26 -12.88 21.58
CA THR A 215 3.30 -12.65 23.03
C THR A 215 4.65 -13.12 23.57
N GLY A 216 5.65 -12.23 23.64
CA GLY A 216 6.95 -12.59 24.18
C GLY A 216 7.95 -11.44 24.22
N THR A 217 8.91 -11.54 25.12
CA THR A 217 10.13 -10.71 25.08
C THR A 217 11.11 -11.33 24.09
N CYS A 218 11.79 -10.51 23.29
CA CYS A 218 12.83 -11.01 22.38
C CYS A 218 14.05 -11.48 23.19
N ASN A 219 14.04 -12.72 23.66
CA ASN A 219 15.05 -13.30 24.57
C ASN A 219 15.99 -14.31 23.89
N GLY A 220 16.13 -14.26 22.56
CA GLY A 220 17.02 -15.17 21.83
C GLY A 220 18.41 -14.57 21.65
N ASP A 221 19.42 -15.12 22.33
CA ASP A 221 20.82 -15.04 21.90
C ASP A 221 21.00 -15.81 20.58
N VAL A 222 20.46 -15.26 19.49
CA VAL A 222 20.86 -15.70 18.16
C VAL A 222 22.17 -14.99 17.86
N PRO A 223 23.26 -15.70 17.49
CA PRO A 223 24.50 -15.07 17.05
C PRO A 223 24.23 -14.35 15.72
N LEU A 224 23.70 -13.14 15.84
CA LEU A 224 23.46 -12.21 14.76
C LEU A 224 24.76 -11.43 14.58
N ASN A 225 25.33 -11.46 13.37
CA ASN A 225 26.21 -10.39 12.95
C ASN A 225 25.28 -9.19 12.68
N ASN A 226 24.89 -8.52 13.77
CA ASN A 226 23.96 -7.40 13.73
C ASN A 226 24.67 -6.25 13.04
N ASP A 227 24.44 -6.06 11.74
CA ASP A 227 24.81 -4.81 11.11
C ASP A 227 23.96 -3.71 11.75
N GLN A 228 24.59 -3.00 12.71
CA GLN A 228 23.99 -1.95 13.52
C GLN A 228 23.44 -0.80 12.67
N ASN A 229 23.73 -0.76 11.37
CA ASN A 229 23.24 0.26 10.46
C ASN A 229 22.04 -0.25 9.63
N CYS A 230 21.01 -0.74 10.33
CA CYS A 230 19.70 -1.04 9.76
C CYS A 230 18.99 0.26 9.37
N MET A 231 19.49 0.98 8.36
CA MET A 231 18.70 2.04 7.76
C MET A 231 17.50 1.35 7.10
N LEU A 232 16.30 1.70 7.59
CA LEU A 232 15.04 1.33 6.97
C LEU A 232 14.98 2.07 5.63
N MET A 233 15.61 1.52 4.61
CA MET A 233 15.40 1.91 3.23
C MET A 233 13.94 1.54 2.93
N MET A 234 13.06 2.51 3.16
CA MET A 234 11.85 2.58 2.36
C MET A 234 12.28 2.93 0.94
N PRO A 235 11.47 2.61 -0.08
CA PRO A 235 11.74 3.02 -1.46
C PRO A 235 12.18 4.49 -1.58
N VAL A 236 11.65 5.35 -0.71
CA VAL A 236 12.22 6.64 -0.34
C VAL A 236 12.09 6.88 1.17
N ASP A 237 13.16 7.37 1.80
CA ASP A 237 13.13 7.91 3.17
C ASP A 237 13.00 9.44 3.12
N TRP A 238 11.91 9.98 3.65
CA TRP A 238 11.53 11.39 3.53
C TRP A 238 12.12 12.22 4.67
N LEU A 239 13.04 13.14 4.35
CA LEU A 239 13.54 14.11 5.33
C LEU A 239 12.52 15.23 5.58
N SER A 240 11.93 15.76 4.51
CA SER A 240 10.94 16.84 4.62
C SER A 240 10.03 16.90 3.39
N PHE A 241 8.82 17.43 3.60
CA PHE A 241 7.92 17.83 2.53
C PHE A 241 7.15 19.08 2.97
N THR A 242 7.37 20.20 2.30
CA THR A 242 6.81 21.51 2.63
C THR A 242 6.11 22.12 1.42
N THR A 243 5.09 22.94 1.70
CA THR A 243 4.37 23.71 0.68
C THR A 243 4.33 25.17 1.10
N THR A 244 4.69 26.07 0.19
CA THR A 244 4.69 27.53 0.45
C THR A 244 3.94 28.25 -0.66
N TYR A 245 3.07 29.19 -0.30
CA TYR A 245 2.35 30.02 -1.26
C TYR A 245 3.08 31.35 -1.44
N ASN A 246 3.34 31.72 -2.69
CA ASN A 246 3.87 33.03 -3.03
C ASN A 246 2.72 33.97 -3.38
N GLU A 247 2.39 34.90 -2.47
CA GLU A 247 1.26 35.82 -2.63
C GLU A 247 1.43 36.76 -3.84
N GLU A 248 2.65 37.29 -4.06
CA GLU A 248 2.92 38.25 -5.14
C GLU A 248 2.73 37.65 -6.54
N LYS A 249 3.16 36.40 -6.72
CA LYS A 249 3.19 35.71 -8.01
C LYS A 249 2.10 34.64 -8.16
N LYS A 250 1.33 34.38 -7.11
CA LYS A 250 0.16 33.48 -7.05
C LYS A 250 0.45 32.04 -7.48
N TYR A 251 1.51 31.45 -6.93
CA TYR A 251 1.83 30.03 -7.12
C TYR A 251 2.13 29.34 -5.79
N VAL A 252 1.95 28.02 -5.75
CA VAL A 252 2.45 27.19 -4.64
C VAL A 252 3.73 26.49 -5.06
N VAL A 253 4.75 26.55 -4.21
CA VAL A 253 5.97 25.75 -4.35
C VAL A 253 5.90 24.59 -3.38
N LEU A 254 6.04 23.40 -3.91
CA LEU A 254 6.25 22.17 -3.17
C LEU A 254 7.75 21.89 -3.15
N GLN A 255 8.30 21.62 -1.98
CA GLN A 255 9.71 21.24 -1.81
C GLN A 255 9.79 19.99 -0.94
N TRP A 256 10.62 19.04 -1.34
CA TRP A 256 10.86 17.85 -0.55
C TRP A 256 12.30 17.40 -0.63
N GLU A 257 12.68 16.64 0.38
CA GLU A 257 14.03 16.10 0.52
C GLU A 257 13.95 14.62 0.86
N THR A 258 14.84 13.85 0.26
CA THR A 258 15.02 12.42 0.51
C THR A 258 16.35 12.20 1.22
N ALA A 259 16.39 11.32 2.22
CA ALA A 259 17.64 10.90 2.86
C ALA A 259 18.36 9.84 2.01
N SER A 260 17.56 8.94 1.43
CA SER A 260 17.98 7.90 0.51
C SER A 260 16.80 7.48 -0.37
N GLU A 261 17.13 6.86 -1.51
CA GLU A 261 16.21 6.38 -2.53
C GLU A 261 16.64 4.98 -2.96
N GLU A 262 15.67 4.08 -3.16
CA GLU A 262 15.90 2.72 -3.64
C GLU A 262 15.00 2.47 -4.85
N ASN A 263 15.63 2.23 -6.00
CA ASN A 263 14.97 2.01 -7.30
C ASN A 263 13.94 3.11 -7.66
N ASN A 264 14.14 4.35 -7.20
CA ASN A 264 13.19 5.41 -7.41
C ASN A 264 13.24 5.96 -8.83
N ALA A 265 12.25 5.61 -9.64
CA ALA A 265 12.14 6.09 -11.01
C ALA A 265 11.73 7.58 -11.03
N TYR A 266 10.65 7.92 -10.32
CA TYR A 266 10.12 9.27 -10.29
C TYR A 266 9.12 9.52 -9.15
N PHE A 267 8.88 10.80 -8.90
CA PHE A 267 7.83 11.31 -8.04
C PHE A 267 6.66 11.84 -8.87
N VAL A 268 5.44 11.49 -8.47
CA VAL A 268 4.19 12.07 -8.96
C VAL A 268 3.66 13.02 -7.90
N ILE A 269 3.40 14.26 -8.31
CA ILE A 269 2.83 15.29 -7.45
C ILE A 269 1.32 15.18 -7.57
N GLU A 270 0.66 14.99 -6.44
CA GLU A 270 -0.77 14.83 -6.38
C GLU A 270 -1.43 15.94 -5.57
N TYR A 271 -2.59 16.38 -6.05
CA TYR A 271 -3.38 17.49 -5.56
C TYR A 271 -4.82 17.09 -5.28
N SER A 272 -5.40 17.65 -4.22
CA SER A 272 -6.79 17.47 -3.85
C SER A 272 -7.38 18.73 -3.22
N GLU A 273 -8.66 19.00 -3.50
CA GLU A 273 -9.46 20.07 -2.87
C GLU A 273 -10.22 19.60 -1.63
N ASP A 274 -10.44 18.28 -1.50
CA ASP A 274 -11.23 17.68 -0.42
C ASP A 274 -10.38 16.82 0.54
N GLY A 275 -9.11 16.57 0.20
CA GLY A 275 -8.19 15.73 0.95
C GLY A 275 -8.46 14.22 0.80
N ILE A 276 -9.38 13.83 -0.09
CA ILE A 276 -9.82 12.45 -0.30
C ILE A 276 -9.49 12.03 -1.74
N ASN A 277 -9.95 12.81 -2.71
CA ASN A 277 -9.76 12.54 -4.13
C ASN A 277 -8.54 13.28 -4.63
N PHE A 278 -7.46 12.54 -4.89
CA PHE A 278 -6.19 13.08 -5.38
C PHE A 278 -6.06 12.90 -6.89
N THR A 279 -5.55 13.95 -7.55
CA THR A 279 -5.27 13.98 -8.99
C THR A 279 -3.80 14.31 -9.23
N SER A 280 -3.19 13.67 -10.23
CA SER A 280 -1.80 13.94 -10.62
C SER A 280 -1.71 15.29 -11.33
N ILE A 281 -0.86 16.18 -10.83
CA ILE A 281 -0.61 17.51 -11.43
C ILE A 281 0.78 17.65 -12.05
N GLY A 282 1.70 16.72 -11.79
CA GLY A 282 3.04 16.76 -12.36
C GLY A 282 3.91 15.58 -11.96
N GLN A 283 5.11 15.51 -12.56
CA GLN A 283 6.09 14.45 -12.32
C GLN A 283 7.50 15.04 -12.26
N VAL A 284 8.34 14.51 -11.36
CA VAL A 284 9.75 14.88 -11.21
C VAL A 284 10.58 13.60 -11.16
N MET A 285 11.65 13.52 -11.96
CA MET A 285 12.52 12.35 -11.99
C MET A 285 13.22 12.14 -10.64
N GLY A 286 13.30 10.89 -10.20
CA GLY A 286 14.04 10.49 -9.01
C GLY A 286 15.53 10.29 -9.31
N ALA A 287 16.31 9.98 -8.27
CA ALA A 287 17.74 9.69 -8.37
C ALA A 287 18.06 8.19 -8.54
N GLY A 288 17.04 7.33 -8.74
CA GLY A 288 17.23 5.89 -8.81
C GLY A 288 17.55 5.30 -7.44
N THR A 289 18.67 4.59 -7.33
CA THR A 289 19.19 4.08 -6.06
C THR A 289 20.31 4.99 -5.57
N SER A 290 20.08 5.70 -4.47
CA SER A 290 21.00 6.69 -3.90
C SER A 290 20.95 6.64 -2.37
N THR A 291 22.12 6.67 -1.73
CA THR A 291 22.24 6.91 -0.28
C THR A 291 22.57 8.37 0.05
N GLU A 292 22.72 9.22 -0.97
CA GLU A 292 22.92 10.66 -0.80
C GLU A 292 21.58 11.39 -0.66
N LYS A 293 21.62 12.50 0.08
CA LYS A 293 20.49 13.41 0.22
C LYS A 293 20.20 14.10 -1.11
N HIS A 294 18.95 14.04 -1.57
CA HIS A 294 18.47 14.81 -2.72
C HIS A 294 17.39 15.80 -2.32
N THR A 295 17.35 16.93 -3.03
CA THR A 295 16.35 17.99 -2.84
C THR A 295 15.62 18.23 -4.15
N TYR A 296 14.31 18.29 -4.09
CA TYR A 296 13.44 18.43 -5.26
C TYR A 296 12.43 19.57 -5.05
N SER A 297 11.87 20.05 -6.15
CA SER A 297 10.83 21.08 -6.11
C SER A 297 9.85 20.94 -7.27
N TYR A 298 8.60 21.31 -7.02
CA TYR A 298 7.56 21.43 -8.03
C TYR A 298 6.76 22.73 -7.81
N MET A 299 6.36 23.38 -8.90
CA MET A 299 5.59 24.62 -8.86
C MET A 299 4.19 24.40 -9.42
N ASP A 300 3.18 24.57 -8.58
CA ASP A 300 1.80 24.74 -9.02
C ASP A 300 1.54 26.21 -9.35
N SER A 301 1.45 26.50 -10.65
CA SER A 301 1.38 27.86 -11.19
C SER A 301 0.00 28.53 -11.11
N LYS A 302 -1.07 27.78 -10.84
CA LYS A 302 -2.45 28.31 -10.84
C LYS A 302 -3.33 27.65 -9.77
N PRO A 303 -2.92 27.70 -8.49
CA PRO A 303 -3.77 27.18 -7.44
C PRO A 303 -5.04 28.05 -7.34
N SER A 304 -6.20 27.40 -7.14
CA SER A 304 -7.44 28.11 -6.82
C SER A 304 -7.36 28.73 -5.41
N TYR A 305 -8.35 29.51 -5.02
CA TYR A 305 -8.47 29.93 -3.62
C TYR A 305 -9.15 28.83 -2.81
N GLY A 306 -8.77 28.67 -1.54
CA GLY A 306 -9.33 27.63 -0.69
C GLY A 306 -8.28 26.86 0.10
N THR A 307 -8.67 25.67 0.56
CA THR A 307 -7.74 24.72 1.20
C THR A 307 -7.31 23.72 0.14
N HIS A 308 -6.00 23.50 0.04
CA HIS A 308 -5.40 22.56 -0.90
C HIS A 308 -4.59 21.53 -0.13
N TYR A 309 -4.71 20.29 -0.57
CA TYR A 309 -3.99 19.15 -0.04
C TYR A 309 -3.03 18.63 -1.11
N TYR A 310 -1.77 18.54 -0.75
CA TYR A 310 -0.72 18.02 -1.62
C TYR A 310 -0.11 16.78 -0.99
N ARG A 311 0.23 15.81 -1.82
CA ARG A 311 1.08 14.68 -1.44
C ARG A 311 1.99 14.31 -2.59
N ILE A 312 3.06 13.60 -2.28
CA ILE A 312 3.99 13.07 -3.27
C ILE A 312 3.84 11.56 -3.27
N ARG A 313 3.62 11.01 -4.45
CA ARG A 313 3.62 9.58 -4.70
C ARG A 313 4.93 9.22 -5.39
N GLN A 314 5.82 8.56 -4.68
CA GLN A 314 7.00 7.97 -5.28
C GLN A 314 6.61 6.72 -6.09
N VAL A 315 7.31 6.47 -7.20
CA VAL A 315 7.12 5.31 -8.07
C VAL A 315 8.48 4.71 -8.42
N ASP A 316 8.62 3.41 -8.23
CA ASP A 316 9.83 2.68 -8.62
C ASP A 316 9.78 2.16 -10.07
N ASP A 317 10.88 1.57 -10.54
CA ASP A 317 10.99 0.99 -11.89
C ASP A 317 10.03 -0.19 -12.14
N THR A 318 9.41 -0.72 -11.08
CA THR A 318 8.43 -1.83 -11.13
C THR A 318 6.99 -1.35 -10.93
N ASN A 319 6.76 -0.03 -10.94
CA ASN A 319 5.48 0.63 -10.68
C ASN A 319 4.91 0.46 -9.26
N ILE A 320 5.72 0.03 -8.29
CA ILE A 320 5.34 0.06 -6.88
C ILE A 320 5.44 1.50 -6.41
N SER A 321 4.46 1.92 -5.60
CA SER A 321 4.37 3.31 -5.14
C SER A 321 4.29 3.43 -3.62
N SER A 322 4.97 4.45 -3.09
CA SER A 322 4.84 4.90 -1.70
C SER A 322 4.42 6.37 -1.65
N TYR A 323 3.86 6.82 -0.53
CA TYR A 323 3.34 8.19 -0.39
C TYR A 323 4.03 8.95 0.73
N SER A 324 4.23 10.25 0.51
CA SER A 324 4.57 11.19 1.57
C SER A 324 3.38 11.40 2.52
N LYS A 325 3.63 12.09 3.64
CA LYS A 325 2.56 12.73 4.41
C LYS A 325 1.82 13.75 3.52
N VAL A 326 0.54 13.97 3.78
CA VAL A 326 -0.24 15.03 3.14
C VAL A 326 0.13 16.37 3.76
N ASN A 327 0.51 17.34 2.92
CA ASN A 327 0.71 18.72 3.34
C ASN A 327 -0.51 19.55 2.94
N THR A 328 -0.92 20.48 3.80
CA THR A 328 -2.12 21.30 3.61
C THR A 328 -1.72 22.76 3.59
N ILE A 329 -2.20 23.49 2.59
CA ILE A 329 -2.04 24.94 2.51
C ILE A 329 -3.38 25.60 2.26
N ARG A 330 -3.59 26.76 2.86
CA ARG A 330 -4.79 27.55 2.64
C ARG A 330 -4.42 28.85 1.95
N ILE A 331 -5.03 29.09 0.78
CA ILE A 331 -4.82 30.26 -0.04
C ILE A 331 -6.05 31.15 0.07
N PHE A 332 -5.82 32.41 0.45
CA PHE A 332 -6.87 33.41 0.55
C PHE A 332 -6.89 34.24 -0.73
N ALA A 333 -8.06 34.78 -1.09
CA ALA A 333 -8.15 35.73 -2.17
C ALA A 333 -7.44 37.02 -1.78
N ASP A 334 -6.51 37.48 -2.61
CA ASP A 334 -5.85 38.77 -2.39
C ASP A 334 -6.90 39.87 -2.27
N ASN A 335 -6.75 40.72 -1.25
CA ASN A 335 -7.64 41.84 -0.91
C ASN A 335 -9.05 41.46 -0.41
N ALA A 336 -9.31 40.19 -0.08
CA ALA A 336 -10.57 39.84 0.59
C ALA A 336 -10.53 40.26 2.07
N SER A 337 -10.95 41.49 2.35
CA SER A 337 -11.12 41.99 3.72
C SER A 337 -12.58 41.98 4.14
N LEU A 338 -12.79 41.75 5.43
CA LEU A 338 -14.11 41.73 6.05
C LEU A 338 -14.10 42.69 7.23
N HIS A 339 -14.92 43.72 7.19
CA HIS A 339 -15.08 44.68 8.28
C HIS A 339 -16.52 44.65 8.77
N MET A 340 -16.71 44.63 10.09
CA MET A 340 -18.03 44.75 10.69
C MET A 340 -18.08 46.08 11.43
N VAL A 341 -19.02 46.93 11.04
CA VAL A 341 -19.18 48.30 11.54
C VAL A 341 -20.50 48.38 12.30
N SER A 342 -20.50 48.95 13.50
CA SER A 342 -21.74 49.23 14.25
C SER A 342 -22.51 50.36 13.55
N ASN A 343 -23.82 50.20 13.43
CA ASN A 343 -24.72 51.25 12.95
C ASN A 343 -25.29 52.11 14.09
N GLY A 344 -24.89 51.88 15.35
CA GLY A 344 -25.36 52.65 16.52
C GLY A 344 -26.83 52.44 16.92
N ASN A 345 -27.54 51.53 16.25
CA ASN A 345 -28.96 51.23 16.47
C ASN A 345 -29.21 49.75 16.81
N GLY A 346 -28.18 49.04 17.27
CA GLY A 346 -28.24 47.60 17.51
C GLY A 346 -28.18 46.76 16.23
N SER A 347 -27.81 47.32 15.08
CA SER A 347 -27.49 46.58 13.86
C SER A 347 -26.04 46.79 13.45
N TYR A 348 -25.54 45.88 12.62
CA TYR A 348 -24.17 45.94 12.10
C TYR A 348 -24.17 45.90 10.58
N THR A 349 -23.21 46.58 9.97
CA THR A 349 -22.96 46.50 8.54
C THR A 349 -21.69 45.68 8.30
N LEU A 350 -21.85 44.58 7.58
CA LEU A 350 -20.76 43.75 7.10
C LEU A 350 -20.28 44.27 5.75
N GLN A 351 -19.07 44.79 5.72
CA GLN A 351 -18.37 45.27 4.54
C GLN A 351 -17.41 44.18 4.04
N ILE A 352 -17.64 43.71 2.82
CA ILE A 352 -16.90 42.60 2.20
C ILE A 352 -16.20 43.13 0.95
N TYR A 353 -14.88 43.01 0.92
CA TYR A 353 -14.06 43.41 -0.22
C TYR A 353 -13.54 42.16 -0.96
N GLY A 354 -13.29 42.25 -2.27
CA GLY A 354 -12.48 41.28 -3.03
C GLY A 354 -12.96 39.81 -3.10
N ALA A 355 -14.19 39.49 -2.66
CA ALA A 355 -14.58 38.12 -2.32
C ALA A 355 -15.10 37.26 -3.51
N GLY A 356 -15.34 37.81 -4.70
CA GLY A 356 -16.07 37.08 -5.76
C GLY A 356 -17.57 36.97 -5.45
N ASN A 357 -18.31 36.11 -6.15
CA ASN A 357 -19.77 36.04 -5.99
C ASN A 357 -20.12 35.40 -4.64
N ILE A 358 -20.76 36.17 -3.76
CA ILE A 358 -21.12 35.71 -2.42
C ILE A 358 -22.34 34.80 -2.53
N LYS A 359 -22.21 33.59 -2.00
CA LYS A 359 -23.28 32.58 -1.92
C LYS A 359 -23.96 32.56 -0.55
N GLN A 360 -23.20 32.83 0.52
CA GLN A 360 -23.72 32.77 1.88
C GLN A 360 -22.90 33.62 2.85
N VAL A 361 -23.56 34.25 3.80
CA VAL A 361 -22.95 34.90 4.97
C VAL A 361 -23.48 34.23 6.24
N GLN A 362 -22.60 33.88 7.17
CA GLN A 362 -22.96 33.31 8.46
C GLN A 362 -22.19 34.01 9.59
N VAL A 363 -22.84 34.21 10.74
CA VAL A 363 -22.17 34.66 11.96
C VAL A 363 -22.34 33.57 13.01
N PHE A 364 -21.26 33.27 13.72
CA PHE A 364 -21.19 32.27 14.77
C PHE A 364 -20.78 32.91 16.09
N ASP A 365 -21.37 32.43 17.19
CA ASP A 365 -20.86 32.72 18.53
C ASP A 365 -19.60 31.90 18.87
N LEU A 366 -19.05 32.10 20.08
CA LEU A 366 -17.86 31.40 20.57
C LEU A 366 -18.02 29.87 20.69
N LEU A 367 -19.26 29.38 20.76
CA LEU A 367 -19.57 27.95 20.82
C LEU A 367 -19.83 27.36 19.42
N GLY A 368 -19.66 28.16 18.36
CA GLY A 368 -19.91 27.75 16.99
C GLY A 368 -21.40 27.67 16.62
N ARG A 369 -22.30 28.23 17.44
CA ARG A 369 -23.73 28.29 17.12
C ARG A 369 -23.96 29.41 16.10
N ILE A 370 -24.73 29.11 15.05
CA ILE A 370 -25.13 30.09 14.04
C ILE A 370 -26.13 31.06 14.66
N ILE A 371 -25.77 32.33 14.72
CA ILE A 371 -26.62 33.41 15.24
C ILE A 371 -27.22 34.27 14.12
N TYR A 372 -26.61 34.24 12.94
CA TYR A 372 -27.14 34.86 11.73
C TYR A 372 -26.74 34.04 10.51
N SER A 373 -27.63 33.93 9.53
CA SER A 373 -27.36 33.32 8.23
C SER A 373 -28.18 33.99 7.14
N ASP A 374 -27.54 34.33 6.05
CA ASP A 374 -28.16 34.86 4.84
C ASP A 374 -27.61 34.10 3.62
N GLN A 375 -28.50 33.58 2.77
CA GLN A 375 -28.15 32.87 1.53
C GLN A 375 -28.32 33.76 0.28
N SER A 376 -28.37 35.08 0.45
CA SER A 376 -28.53 35.99 -0.68
C SER A 376 -27.32 35.95 -1.60
N GLN A 377 -27.56 35.58 -2.87
CA GLN A 377 -26.55 35.65 -3.91
C GLN A 377 -26.30 37.12 -4.25
N ALA A 378 -25.10 37.60 -3.94
CA ALA A 378 -24.65 38.93 -4.35
C ALA A 378 -23.53 38.75 -5.39
N SER A 379 -23.80 39.22 -6.62
CA SER A 379 -22.79 39.25 -7.68
C SER A 379 -21.80 40.39 -7.39
N ALA A 380 -20.56 40.04 -7.07
CA ALA A 380 -19.49 41.01 -6.89
C ALA A 380 -18.88 41.34 -8.27
N GLU A 381 -19.64 41.98 -9.15
CA GLU A 381 -19.02 42.79 -10.21
C GLU A 381 -18.34 44.02 -9.59
N ALA A 382 -18.84 44.48 -8.44
CA ALA A 382 -18.16 45.44 -7.59
C ALA A 382 -17.21 44.70 -6.63
N SER A 383 -15.99 45.20 -6.50
CA SER A 383 -14.98 44.79 -5.52
C SER A 383 -15.42 44.99 -4.05
N TYR A 384 -16.70 45.25 -3.79
CA TYR A 384 -17.30 45.67 -2.54
C TYR A 384 -18.77 45.24 -2.42
N VAL A 385 -19.14 44.64 -1.29
CA VAL A 385 -20.52 44.30 -0.92
C VAL A 385 -20.79 44.69 0.53
N GLU A 386 -21.92 45.36 0.77
CA GLU A 386 -22.46 45.59 2.12
C GLU A 386 -23.62 44.66 2.42
N LYS A 387 -23.63 44.08 3.63
CA LYS A 387 -24.76 43.33 4.17
C LYS A 387 -25.14 43.87 5.53
N SER A 388 -26.41 44.30 5.66
CA SER A 388 -26.96 44.66 6.97
C SER A 388 -27.29 43.40 7.76
N ILE A 389 -26.83 43.37 9.01
CA ILE A 389 -27.09 42.31 9.97
C ILE A 389 -28.02 42.90 11.05
N PRO A 390 -29.34 42.64 10.97
CA PRO A 390 -30.35 43.27 11.81
C PRO A 390 -30.47 42.55 13.16
N LEU A 391 -29.36 42.35 13.85
CA LEU A 391 -29.30 41.66 15.15
C LEU A 391 -28.39 42.41 16.11
N ALA A 392 -28.93 42.70 17.30
CA ALA A 392 -28.16 43.22 18.41
C ALA A 392 -27.29 42.08 18.96
N PHE A 393 -25.99 42.18 18.76
CA PHE A 393 -25.01 41.25 19.32
C PHE A 393 -24.59 41.71 20.71
N SER A 394 -24.56 40.78 21.67
CA SER A 394 -23.92 41.03 22.97
C SER A 394 -22.43 41.33 22.82
N SER A 395 -21.85 42.09 23.74
CA SER A 395 -20.40 42.30 23.79
C SER A 395 -19.64 40.97 23.88
N ALA A 396 -19.08 40.49 22.77
CA ALA A 396 -18.42 39.20 22.64
C ALA A 396 -17.58 39.14 21.35
N VAL A 397 -16.80 38.06 21.21
CA VAL A 397 -16.11 37.74 19.96
C VAL A 397 -16.98 36.82 19.12
N TYR A 398 -17.16 37.19 17.86
CA TYR A 398 -17.91 36.42 16.86
C TYR A 398 -17.00 35.98 15.73
N THR A 399 -17.37 34.89 15.08
CA THR A 399 -16.74 34.46 13.82
C THR A 399 -17.71 34.72 12.68
N VAL A 400 -17.30 35.50 11.69
CA VAL A 400 -18.07 35.72 10.46
C VAL A 400 -17.48 34.82 9.37
N ARG A 401 -18.33 34.08 8.68
CA ARG A 401 -17.99 33.27 7.51
C ARG A 401 -18.70 33.83 6.28
N VAL A 402 -17.95 34.03 5.22
CA VAL A 402 -18.48 34.38 3.89
C VAL A 402 -18.11 33.25 2.94
N VAL A 403 -19.11 32.61 2.35
CA VAL A 403 -18.95 31.59 1.31
C VAL A 403 -19.19 32.23 -0.04
N THR A 404 -18.30 31.97 -0.97
CA THR A 404 -18.30 32.55 -2.30
C THR A 404 -18.20 31.44 -3.36
N ASP A 405 -18.33 31.80 -4.63
CA ASP A 405 -18.00 30.91 -5.74
C ASP A 405 -16.53 30.50 -5.78
N LYS A 406 -15.64 31.28 -5.15
CA LYS A 406 -14.19 31.05 -5.10
C LYS A 406 -13.70 30.43 -3.79
N GLY A 407 -14.59 30.09 -2.85
CA GLY A 407 -14.22 29.50 -1.55
C GLY A 407 -14.83 30.24 -0.36
N ALA A 408 -14.39 29.90 0.85
CA ALA A 408 -14.92 30.48 2.09
C ALA A 408 -13.85 31.23 2.89
N PHE A 409 -14.22 32.42 3.39
CA PHE A 409 -13.40 33.29 4.23
C PHE A 409 -13.99 33.36 5.63
N PHE A 410 -13.13 33.46 6.64
CA PHE A 410 -13.53 33.58 8.04
C PHE A 410 -12.79 34.74 8.69
N ARG A 411 -13.48 35.50 9.54
CA ARG A 411 -12.84 36.53 10.36
C ARG A 411 -13.42 36.56 11.77
N LYS A 412 -12.54 36.65 12.75
CA LYS A 412 -12.93 36.94 14.14
C LYS A 412 -13.12 38.43 14.32
N VAL A 413 -14.18 38.81 14.99
CA VAL A 413 -14.58 40.20 15.17
C VAL A 413 -15.08 40.37 16.59
N ALA A 414 -14.46 41.29 17.32
CA ALA A 414 -14.90 41.66 18.67
C ALA A 414 -15.96 42.74 18.52
N LEU A 415 -17.16 42.46 19.02
CA LEU A 415 -18.26 43.42 19.09
C LEU A 415 -18.45 43.88 20.52
N GLN A 416 -18.78 45.15 20.68
CA GLN A 416 -19.14 45.75 21.96
C GLN A 416 -20.54 46.33 21.81
N ASN A 417 -21.41 46.11 22.80
CA ASN A 417 -22.62 46.90 22.94
C ASN A 417 -22.22 48.36 23.09
N GLU A 418 -22.70 49.19 22.17
CA GLU A 418 -22.65 50.65 22.28
C GLU A 418 -23.75 51.18 23.20
#